data_AF-A0A1X0NHH9-F1
#
_entry.id   AF-A0A1X0NHH9-F1
#
_cell.length_a   1.000
_cell.length_b   1.000
_cell.length_c   1.000
_cell.angle_alpha   90.00
_cell.angle_beta   90.00
_cell.angle_gamma   90.00
#
_symmetry.space_group_name_H-M   'P 1'
#
loop_
_entity.id
_entity.type
_entity.pdbx_description
1 polymer ?
#
loop_
_entity_poly.entity_id
_entity_poly.type
_entity_poly.pdbx_seq_one_letter_code
_entity_poly.pdbx_strand_id
1 'polypeptide(L)'
;MLGRLLAQQFEKQGLQYEESSGILWCSLCTSSEGLVVIEKATKEDVLEHCKLKRHMIAMEKEIAIEQYCPVEINGRQMLLDHHCIYPARMFGKGTVILDETLGYIIAEDVCGGVKLIPRHKYTVVELIIPSSMAPLPYEPDYFVERSIRSKKRRAGVKVWIEQHNVSIQGETAAIKRKRMLFQETVV
;
A
#
# COMPACT_ATOMS: atom_id res chain seq x y z
N MET A 1 2.13 -19.03 40.26
CA MET A 1 1.61 -18.70 38.91
C MET A 1 2.29 -17.43 38.37
N LEU A 2 3.62 -17.43 38.20
CA LEU A 2 4.36 -16.26 37.73
C LEU A 2 4.34 -16.12 36.20
N GLY A 3 4.44 -17.25 35.48
CA GLY A 3 4.39 -17.28 34.01
C GLY A 3 3.10 -16.72 33.42
N ARG A 4 1.94 -17.05 34.00
CA ARG A 4 0.64 -16.48 33.59
C ARG A 4 0.58 -14.96 33.74
N LEU A 5 1.09 -14.42 34.85
CA LEU A 5 1.14 -12.97 35.08
C LEU A 5 2.08 -12.29 34.07
N LEU A 6 3.22 -12.89 33.77
CA LEU A 6 4.17 -12.38 32.78
C LEU A 6 3.58 -12.41 31.37
N ALA A 7 2.88 -13.49 30.98
CA ALA A 7 2.20 -13.55 29.69
C ALA A 7 1.13 -12.46 29.56
N GLN A 8 0.32 -12.23 30.61
CA GLN A 8 -0.63 -11.12 30.60
C GLN A 8 0.05 -9.75 30.53
N GLN A 9 1.15 -9.56 31.24
CA GLN A 9 1.88 -8.28 31.24
C GLN A 9 2.53 -7.97 29.88
N PHE A 10 3.01 -9.01 29.18
CA PHE A 10 3.76 -8.89 27.92
C PHE A 10 2.97 -9.43 26.71
N GLU A 11 1.64 -9.47 26.81
CA GLU A 11 0.76 -10.01 25.76
C GLU A 11 0.96 -9.28 24.43
N LYS A 12 1.14 -7.96 24.46
CA LYS A 12 1.41 -7.14 23.26
C LYS A 12 2.77 -7.41 22.60
N GLN A 13 3.70 -8.00 23.33
CA GLN A 13 5.00 -8.47 22.82
C GLN A 13 4.90 -9.96 22.40
N GLY A 14 3.69 -10.52 22.35
CA GLY A 14 3.39 -11.87 21.92
C GLY A 14 3.81 -12.96 22.90
N LEU A 15 3.88 -12.65 24.20
CA LEU A 15 4.12 -13.66 25.23
C LEU A 15 2.82 -14.41 25.52
N GLN A 16 2.92 -15.73 25.58
CA GLN A 16 1.82 -16.65 25.80
C GLN A 16 2.20 -17.67 26.86
N TYR A 17 1.21 -18.12 27.63
CA TYR A 17 1.41 -19.12 28.69
C TYR A 17 0.45 -20.28 28.48
N GLU A 18 0.99 -21.49 28.43
CA GLU A 18 0.21 -22.72 28.31
C GLU A 18 0.00 -23.32 29.72
N GLU A 19 -1.26 -23.39 30.18
CA GLU A 19 -1.59 -23.83 31.54
C GLU A 19 -1.36 -25.32 31.78
N SER A 20 -1.53 -26.16 30.74
CA SER A 20 -1.36 -27.61 30.80
C SER A 20 0.10 -28.04 30.97
N SER A 21 1.01 -27.34 30.31
CA SER A 21 2.46 -27.65 30.31
C SER A 21 3.25 -26.75 31.26
N GLY A 22 2.67 -25.63 31.70
CA GLY A 22 3.35 -24.64 32.54
C GLY A 22 4.39 -23.81 31.79
N ILE A 23 4.35 -23.81 30.46
CA ILE A 23 5.37 -23.23 29.58
C ILE A 23 5.02 -21.79 29.22
N LEU A 24 6.01 -20.91 29.34
CA LEU A 24 5.98 -19.54 28.78
C LEU A 24 6.67 -19.54 27.43
N TRP A 25 6.02 -19.01 26.40
CA TRP A 25 6.54 -19.00 25.03
C TRP A 25 6.19 -17.71 24.29
N CYS A 26 6.85 -17.45 23.15
CA CYS A 26 6.61 -16.27 22.34
C CYS A 26 5.99 -16.65 20.99
N SER A 27 4.81 -16.11 20.69
CA SER A 27 4.10 -16.32 19.42
C SER A 27 4.80 -15.65 18.24
N LEU A 28 5.44 -14.50 18.45
CA LEU A 28 6.15 -13.75 17.40
C LEU A 28 7.43 -14.46 16.92
N CYS A 29 8.09 -15.20 17.81
CA CYS A 29 9.36 -15.86 17.53
C CYS A 29 9.19 -17.34 17.15
N THR A 30 8.00 -17.91 17.34
CA THR A 30 7.70 -19.30 16.99
C THR A 30 7.58 -19.43 15.47
N SER A 31 8.19 -20.47 14.91
CA SER A 31 8.15 -20.76 13.48
C SER A 31 7.77 -22.22 13.23
N SER A 32 7.70 -22.61 11.96
CA SER A 32 7.49 -24.02 11.56
C SER A 32 8.59 -24.97 12.06
N GLU A 33 9.74 -24.44 12.49
CA GLU A 33 10.86 -25.22 13.02
C GLU A 33 10.73 -25.51 14.52
N GLY A 34 9.89 -24.77 15.25
CA GLY A 34 9.62 -25.06 16.65
C GLY A 34 9.11 -23.87 17.47
N LEU A 35 8.57 -24.21 18.65
CA LEU A 35 8.10 -23.28 19.67
C LEU A 35 9.29 -22.63 20.37
N VAL A 36 9.32 -21.29 20.44
CA VAL A 36 10.35 -20.59 21.21
C VAL A 36 9.89 -20.41 22.65
N VAL A 37 10.35 -21.34 23.49
CA VAL A 37 10.12 -21.37 24.93
C VAL A 37 11.06 -20.40 25.65
N ILE A 38 10.53 -19.70 26.66
CA ILE A 38 11.34 -18.97 27.63
C ILE A 38 11.60 -19.91 28.79
N GLU A 39 12.85 -20.39 28.89
CA GLU A 39 13.27 -21.44 29.82
C GLU A 39 12.93 -21.14 31.28
N LYS A 40 12.91 -19.86 31.64
CA LYS A 40 12.61 -19.39 32.99
C LYS A 40 11.54 -18.31 32.92
N ALA A 41 10.44 -18.53 33.63
CA ALA A 41 9.35 -17.55 33.75
C ALA A 41 9.71 -16.42 34.73
N THR A 42 10.83 -15.73 34.50
CA THR A 42 11.23 -14.51 35.22
C THR A 42 11.05 -13.29 34.32
N LYS A 43 10.98 -12.11 34.93
CA LYS A 43 10.85 -10.87 34.17
C LYS A 43 12.13 -10.56 33.38
N GLU A 44 13.28 -10.87 33.95
CA GLU A 44 14.60 -10.65 33.36
C GLU A 44 14.76 -11.45 32.07
N ASP A 45 14.36 -12.73 32.09
CA ASP A 45 14.44 -13.61 30.92
C ASP A 45 13.48 -13.19 29.80
N VAL A 46 12.27 -12.73 30.16
CA VAL A 46 11.32 -12.15 29.19
C VAL A 46 11.90 -10.90 28.55
N LEU A 47 12.46 -9.97 29.34
CA LEU A 47 13.05 -8.76 28.81
C LEU A 47 14.25 -9.05 27.92
N GLU A 48 15.08 -10.02 28.29
CA GLU A 48 16.24 -10.41 27.48
C GLU A 48 15.82 -11.05 26.16
N HIS A 49 14.76 -11.87 26.17
CA HIS A 49 14.13 -12.38 24.95
C HIS A 49 13.61 -11.24 24.06
N CYS A 50 12.87 -10.28 24.61
CA CYS A 50 12.26 -9.19 23.84
C CYS A 50 13.30 -8.26 23.19
N LYS A 51 14.51 -8.15 23.76
CA LYS A 51 15.62 -7.37 23.18
C LYS A 51 16.28 -8.04 21.97
N LEU A 52 16.03 -9.34 21.74
CA LEU A 52 16.65 -10.04 20.63
C LEU A 52 16.24 -9.39 19.31
N LYS A 53 17.21 -9.16 18.42
CA LYS A 53 16.97 -8.54 17.10
C LYS A 53 15.87 -9.23 16.32
N ARG A 54 15.81 -10.58 16.37
CA ARG A 54 14.74 -11.37 15.73
C ARG A 54 13.35 -11.03 16.25
N HIS A 55 13.22 -10.82 17.56
CA HIS A 55 11.96 -10.52 18.21
C HIS A 55 11.51 -9.11 17.84
N MET A 56 12.42 -8.14 17.90
CA MET A 56 12.15 -6.75 17.49
C MET A 56 11.66 -6.68 16.04
N ILE A 57 12.29 -7.39 15.11
CA ILE A 57 11.85 -7.44 13.70
C ILE A 57 10.45 -8.07 13.57
N ALA A 58 10.16 -9.14 14.30
CA ALA A 58 8.84 -9.78 14.26
C ALA A 58 7.76 -8.87 14.86
N MET A 59 8.08 -8.18 15.95
CA MET A 59 7.19 -7.21 16.59
C MET A 59 6.92 -5.99 15.69
N GLU A 60 7.94 -5.47 15.01
CA GLU A 60 7.78 -4.41 14.01
C GLU A 60 6.86 -4.85 12.87
N LYS A 61 6.96 -6.10 12.40
CA LYS A 61 6.06 -6.63 11.38
C LYS A 61 4.62 -6.71 11.85
N GLU A 62 4.36 -7.30 13.02
CA GLU A 62 2.99 -7.39 13.56
C GLU A 62 2.37 -6.01 13.80
N ILE A 63 3.13 -5.06 14.34
CA ILE A 63 2.66 -3.67 14.51
C ILE A 63 2.41 -3.01 13.15
N ALA A 64 3.24 -3.31 12.15
CA ALA A 64 3.08 -2.75 10.81
C ALA A 64 1.83 -3.29 10.10
N ILE A 65 1.31 -4.48 10.43
CA ILE A 65 0.08 -5.03 9.82
C ILE A 65 -1.11 -4.07 10.00
N GLU A 66 -1.20 -3.35 11.11
CA GLU A 66 -2.24 -2.32 11.31
C GLU A 66 -2.15 -1.16 10.31
N GLN A 67 -0.98 -0.97 9.70
CA GLN A 67 -0.71 0.03 8.66
C GLN A 67 -0.88 -0.53 7.25
N TYR A 68 -1.13 -1.85 7.10
CA TYR A 68 -1.24 -2.49 5.80
C TYR A 68 -2.57 -2.12 5.15
N CYS A 69 -2.52 -1.84 3.85
CA CYS A 69 -3.72 -1.50 3.09
C CYS A 69 -4.34 -2.79 2.55
N PRO A 70 -5.58 -3.15 2.95
CA PRO A 70 -6.29 -4.25 2.30
C PRO A 70 -6.68 -3.81 0.89
N VAL A 71 -6.24 -4.56 -0.11
CA VAL A 71 -6.56 -4.31 -1.52
C VAL A 71 -7.03 -5.59 -2.18
N GLU A 72 -7.88 -5.45 -3.20
CA GLU A 72 -8.27 -6.55 -4.08
C GLU A 72 -7.72 -6.28 -5.47
N ILE A 73 -6.89 -7.19 -5.97
CA ILE A 73 -6.31 -7.11 -7.32
C ILE A 73 -6.76 -8.35 -8.08
N ASN A 74 -7.51 -8.17 -9.17
CA ASN A 74 -8.06 -9.26 -9.99
C ASN A 74 -8.83 -10.32 -9.18
N GLY A 75 -9.66 -9.89 -8.21
CA GLY A 75 -10.44 -10.80 -7.37
C GLY A 75 -9.65 -11.47 -6.23
N ARG A 76 -8.36 -11.17 -6.08
CA ARG A 76 -7.52 -11.69 -5.00
C ARG A 76 -7.32 -10.63 -3.93
N GLN A 77 -7.70 -10.94 -2.70
CA GLN A 77 -7.43 -10.09 -1.54
C GLN A 77 -5.95 -10.18 -1.17
N MET A 78 -5.31 -9.03 -0.99
CA MET A 78 -3.91 -8.90 -0.61
C MET A 78 -3.78 -7.82 0.46
N LEU A 79 -2.83 -8.01 1.37
CA LEU A 79 -2.40 -6.99 2.32
C LEU A 79 -1.06 -6.45 1.82
N LEU A 80 -1.00 -5.14 1.60
CA LEU A 80 0.23 -4.48 1.17
C LEU A 80 0.87 -3.73 2.34
N ASP A 81 2.19 -3.88 2.48
CA ASP A 81 3.00 -3.21 3.50
C ASP A 81 2.84 -1.68 3.49
N HIS A 82 2.40 -1.11 2.38
CA HIS A 82 2.07 0.31 2.17
C HIS A 82 1.13 0.44 0.95
N HIS A 83 0.55 1.63 0.73
CA HIS A 83 -0.30 1.92 -0.46
C HIS A 83 0.53 1.98 -1.76
N CYS A 84 1.49 1.08 -1.98
CA CYS A 84 2.33 1.05 -3.16
C CYS A 84 2.53 -0.38 -3.62
N ILE A 85 2.60 -0.57 -4.93
CA ILE A 85 2.94 -1.84 -5.57
C ILE A 85 4.08 -1.63 -6.57
N TYR A 86 4.80 -2.71 -6.90
CA TYR A 86 5.89 -2.68 -7.87
C TYR A 86 5.51 -3.56 -9.07
N PRO A 87 4.83 -3.00 -10.10
CA PRO A 87 4.21 -3.79 -11.16
C PRO A 87 5.18 -4.76 -11.83
N ALA A 88 6.35 -4.26 -12.24
CA ALA A 88 7.37 -5.09 -12.89
C ALA A 88 7.84 -6.29 -12.05
N ARG A 89 7.88 -6.15 -10.71
CA ARG A 89 8.30 -7.22 -9.79
C ARG A 89 7.16 -8.18 -9.45
N MET A 90 5.93 -7.66 -9.35
CA MET A 90 4.76 -8.42 -8.91
C MET A 90 4.07 -9.16 -10.06
N PHE A 91 4.02 -8.57 -11.25
CA PHE A 91 3.25 -9.07 -12.39
C PHE A 91 4.09 -9.32 -13.64
N GLY A 92 5.36 -8.89 -13.66
CA GLY A 92 6.29 -9.12 -14.75
C GLY A 92 6.61 -7.85 -15.55
N LYS A 93 7.63 -7.92 -16.41
CA LYS A 93 8.04 -6.76 -17.21
C LYS A 93 6.96 -6.38 -18.23
N GLY A 94 6.81 -5.08 -18.49
CA GLY A 94 5.83 -4.57 -19.46
C GLY A 94 4.40 -4.44 -18.92
N THR A 95 4.16 -4.83 -17.66
CA THR A 95 2.87 -4.61 -16.99
C THR A 95 2.81 -3.22 -16.38
N VAL A 96 1.66 -2.57 -16.50
CA VAL A 96 1.34 -1.28 -15.89
C VAL A 96 -0.01 -1.36 -15.16
N ILE A 97 -0.34 -0.34 -14.39
CA ILE A 97 -1.57 -0.28 -13.58
C ILE A 97 -2.53 0.73 -14.20
N LEU A 98 -3.71 0.28 -14.60
CA LEU A 98 -4.83 1.13 -14.98
C LEU A 98 -5.68 1.44 -13.75
N ASP A 99 -5.84 2.71 -13.43
CA ASP A 99 -6.85 3.18 -12.49
C ASP A 99 -8.17 3.32 -13.23
N GLU A 100 -9.10 2.38 -13.05
CA GLU A 100 -10.41 2.40 -13.69
C GLU A 100 -11.32 3.50 -13.13
N THR A 101 -11.04 3.98 -11.90
CA THR A 101 -11.83 5.04 -11.28
C THR A 101 -11.54 6.40 -11.92
N LEU A 102 -10.28 6.64 -12.28
CA LEU A 102 -9.84 7.87 -12.93
C LEU A 102 -9.68 7.75 -14.44
N GLY A 103 -9.61 6.53 -14.97
CA GLY A 103 -9.49 6.23 -16.40
C GLY A 103 -8.10 6.51 -16.98
N TYR A 104 -7.03 6.30 -16.23
CA TYR A 104 -5.66 6.50 -16.73
C TYR A 104 -4.66 5.45 -16.21
N ILE A 105 -3.60 5.24 -16.99
CA ILE A 105 -2.46 4.41 -16.61
C ILE A 105 -1.60 5.18 -15.62
N ILE A 106 -1.33 4.58 -14.47
CA ILE A 106 -0.43 5.14 -13.46
C ILE A 106 1.00 4.76 -13.84
N ALA A 107 1.85 5.78 -14.00
CA ALA A 107 3.27 5.57 -14.22
C ALA A 107 3.98 5.16 -12.93
N GLU A 108 4.98 4.30 -13.05
CA GLU A 108 5.92 4.00 -11.98
C GLU A 108 6.70 5.27 -11.61
N ASP A 109 7.01 5.44 -10.32
CA ASP A 109 7.90 6.48 -9.84
C ASP A 109 9.39 6.12 -10.09
N VAL A 110 10.31 6.98 -9.63
CA VAL A 110 11.76 6.77 -9.78
C VAL A 110 12.27 5.49 -9.10
N CYS A 111 11.50 4.92 -8.16
CA CYS A 111 11.81 3.70 -7.44
C CYS A 111 11.17 2.45 -8.11
N GLY A 112 10.39 2.63 -9.18
CA GLY A 112 9.63 1.56 -9.84
C GLY A 112 8.31 1.22 -9.13
N GLY A 113 7.86 2.07 -8.20
CA GLY A 113 6.65 1.87 -7.41
C GLY A 113 5.45 2.66 -7.97
N VAL A 114 4.24 2.15 -7.73
CA VAL A 114 2.97 2.80 -8.05
C VAL A 114 2.18 2.98 -6.77
N LYS A 115 1.96 4.25 -6.37
CA LYS A 115 1.13 4.57 -5.22
C LYS A 115 -0.36 4.41 -5.56
N LEU A 116 -1.03 3.54 -4.81
CA LEU A 116 -2.47 3.32 -4.86
C LEU A 116 -3.21 4.38 -4.02
N ILE A 117 -4.39 4.74 -4.50
CA ILE A 117 -5.33 5.64 -3.85
C ILE A 117 -6.45 4.78 -3.25
N PRO A 118 -6.77 4.95 -1.95
CA PRO A 118 -7.86 4.20 -1.34
C PRO A 118 -9.18 4.34 -2.11
N ARG A 119 -9.96 3.26 -2.15
CA ARG A 119 -11.29 3.17 -2.81
C ARG A 119 -11.30 3.31 -4.32
N HIS A 120 -10.13 3.27 -4.96
CA HIS A 120 -10.03 3.19 -6.41
C HIS A 120 -10.01 1.73 -6.86
N LYS A 121 -10.50 1.51 -8.07
CA LYS A 121 -10.48 0.21 -8.75
C LYS A 121 -9.30 0.16 -9.71
N TYR A 122 -8.51 -0.90 -9.61
CA TYR A 122 -7.28 -1.07 -10.36
C TYR A 122 -7.31 -2.35 -11.20
N THR A 123 -6.77 -2.25 -12.41
CA THR A 123 -6.60 -3.37 -13.32
C THR A 123 -5.15 -3.41 -13.79
N VAL A 124 -4.51 -4.57 -13.68
CA VAL A 124 -3.18 -4.80 -14.24
C VAL A 124 -3.33 -5.01 -15.75
N VAL A 125 -2.60 -4.24 -16.55
CA VAL A 125 -2.64 -4.33 -18.02
C VAL A 125 -1.24 -4.46 -18.59
N GLU A 126 -1.10 -5.15 -19.72
CA GLU A 126 0.15 -5.28 -20.44
C GLU A 126 0.27 -4.18 -21.50
N LEU A 127 1.40 -3.47 -21.50
CA LEU A 127 1.70 -2.48 -22.53
C LEU A 127 2.36 -3.16 -23.72
N ILE A 128 1.59 -3.38 -24.77
CA ILE A 128 2.08 -3.93 -26.04
C ILE A 128 2.43 -2.78 -26.97
N ILE A 129 3.72 -2.53 -27.17
CA ILE A 129 4.20 -1.61 -28.21
C ILE A 129 4.37 -2.43 -29.49
N PRO A 130 3.55 -2.21 -30.53
CA PRO A 130 3.66 -2.94 -31.78
C PRO A 130 5.00 -2.64 -32.47
N SER A 131 5.47 -3.59 -33.30
CA SER A 131 6.66 -3.40 -34.13
C SER A 131 6.55 -2.13 -34.97
N SER A 132 7.68 -1.47 -35.27
CA SER A 132 7.73 -0.28 -36.14
C SER A 132 7.19 -0.54 -37.55
N MET A 133 7.12 -1.80 -37.97
CA MET A 133 6.57 -2.23 -39.26
C MET A 133 5.07 -2.53 -39.20
N ALA A 134 4.44 -2.43 -38.03
CA ALA A 134 3.01 -2.64 -37.90
C ALA A 134 2.25 -1.53 -38.65
N PRO A 135 1.22 -1.88 -39.44
CA PRO A 135 0.42 -0.89 -40.13
C PRO A 135 -0.23 0.03 -39.09
N LEU A 136 -0.09 1.33 -39.31
CA LEU A 136 -0.75 2.32 -38.47
C LEU A 136 -2.27 2.15 -38.65
N PRO A 137 -3.04 2.08 -37.56
CA PRO A 137 -4.49 2.04 -37.67
C PRO A 137 -4.97 3.35 -38.32
N TYR A 138 -5.88 3.22 -39.29
CA TYR A 138 -6.42 4.36 -40.03
C TYR A 138 -7.18 5.33 -39.11
N GLU A 139 -7.80 4.78 -38.06
CA GLU A 139 -8.45 5.52 -36.98
C GLU A 139 -8.14 4.85 -35.65
N PRO A 140 -8.02 5.63 -34.55
CA PRO A 140 -7.83 5.04 -33.23
C PRO A 140 -9.09 4.27 -32.81
N ASP A 141 -8.96 2.96 -32.69
CA ASP A 141 -9.99 2.09 -32.10
C ASP A 141 -9.96 2.22 -30.57
N TYR A 142 -10.47 3.35 -30.08
CA TYR A 142 -10.68 3.53 -28.65
C TYR A 142 -11.84 2.62 -28.24
N PHE A 143 -11.58 1.67 -27.34
CA PHE A 143 -12.65 0.97 -26.65
C PHE A 143 -13.57 2.01 -25.97
N VAL A 144 -14.76 2.24 -26.54
CA VAL A 144 -15.75 3.15 -25.96
C VAL A 144 -16.45 2.40 -24.85
N GLU A 145 -15.94 2.54 -23.63
CA GLU A 145 -16.59 2.06 -22.43
C GLU A 145 -18.05 2.58 -22.38
N ARG A 146 -19.00 1.66 -22.13
CA ARG A 146 -20.44 2.01 -22.03
C ARG A 146 -20.59 3.21 -21.09
N SER A 147 -21.37 4.18 -21.52
CA SER A 147 -21.58 5.46 -20.83
C SER A 147 -22.22 5.28 -19.45
N ILE A 148 -21.41 4.98 -18.43
CA ILE A 148 -21.81 5.12 -17.05
C ILE A 148 -21.81 6.62 -16.74
N ARG A 149 -23.03 7.13 -16.64
CA ARG A 149 -23.48 8.49 -16.31
C ARG A 149 -22.50 9.32 -15.46
N SER A 150 -21.55 9.99 -16.09
CA SER A 150 -20.91 11.19 -15.53
C SER A 150 -21.25 12.38 -16.40
N LYS A 151 -22.17 13.24 -15.94
CA LYS A 151 -22.58 14.49 -16.61
C LYS A 151 -21.42 15.44 -16.90
N LYS A 152 -20.21 15.19 -16.38
CA LYS A 152 -19.03 16.05 -16.54
C LYS A 152 -18.34 15.95 -17.91
N ARG A 153 -18.68 14.96 -18.75
CA ARG A 153 -17.98 14.68 -20.03
C ARG A 153 -18.47 15.48 -21.26
N ARG A 154 -19.34 16.49 -21.09
CA ARG A 154 -19.84 17.29 -22.24
C ARG A 154 -18.94 18.45 -22.65
N ALA A 155 -17.99 18.86 -21.83
CA ALA A 155 -17.01 19.87 -22.21
C ALA A 155 -15.85 19.15 -22.90
N GLY A 156 -15.74 19.28 -24.23
CA GLY A 156 -14.65 18.67 -25.00
C GLY A 156 -13.27 19.08 -24.49
N VAL A 157 -12.25 18.25 -24.79
CA VAL A 157 -10.87 18.39 -24.31
C VAL A 157 -10.30 19.81 -24.48
N LYS A 158 -10.65 20.52 -25.56
CA LYS A 158 -10.29 21.93 -25.78
C LYS A 158 -10.75 22.87 -24.67
N VAL A 159 -11.99 22.73 -24.20
CA VAL A 159 -12.56 23.57 -23.13
C VAL A 159 -11.83 23.31 -21.80
N TRP A 160 -11.43 22.07 -21.56
CA TRP A 160 -10.65 21.70 -20.37
C TRP A 160 -9.24 22.29 -20.40
N ILE A 161 -8.57 22.24 -21.55
CA ILE A 161 -7.23 22.82 -21.75
C ILE A 161 -7.29 24.35 -21.61
N GLU A 162 -8.30 25.01 -22.20
CA GLU A 162 -8.50 26.45 -22.03
C GLU A 162 -8.72 26.81 -20.57
N GLN A 163 -9.62 26.11 -19.85
CA GLN A 163 -9.88 26.34 -18.42
C GLN A 163 -8.66 26.09 -17.52
N HIS A 164 -7.80 25.12 -17.85
CA HIS A 164 -6.56 24.88 -17.11
C HIS A 164 -5.47 25.93 -17.40
N ASN A 165 -5.46 26.49 -18.62
CA ASN A 165 -4.47 27.46 -19.06
C ASN A 165 -4.85 28.92 -18.74
N VAL A 166 -6.06 29.21 -18.25
CA VAL A 166 -6.41 30.54 -17.69
C VAL A 166 -5.83 30.76 -16.29
N SER A 167 -4.62 30.25 -16.03
CA SER A 167 -3.74 30.78 -14.98
C SER A 167 -3.24 32.16 -15.44
N ILE A 168 -4.14 33.13 -15.46
CA ILE A 168 -3.77 34.54 -15.54
C ILE A 168 -2.98 34.80 -14.24
N GLN A 169 -1.69 35.10 -14.40
CA GLN A 169 -0.66 35.36 -13.38
C GLN A 169 0.28 34.19 -12.99
N GLY A 170 0.34 33.10 -13.76
CA GLY A 170 1.48 32.16 -13.69
C GLY A 170 1.54 31.26 -12.46
N GLU A 171 0.48 31.21 -11.64
CA GLU A 171 0.34 30.25 -10.54
C GLU A 171 -0.75 29.22 -10.86
N THR A 172 -0.43 27.93 -10.72
CA THR A 172 -1.44 26.87 -10.82
C THR A 172 -2.36 26.88 -9.60
N ALA A 173 -3.60 26.37 -9.74
CA ALA A 173 -4.55 26.29 -8.62
C ALA A 173 -4.04 25.46 -7.42
N ALA A 174 -3.04 24.60 -7.63
CA ALA A 174 -2.33 23.88 -6.58
C ALA A 174 -1.33 24.79 -5.84
N ILE A 175 -0.61 25.67 -6.56
CA ILE A 175 0.30 26.67 -6.00
C ILE A 175 -0.47 27.70 -5.17
N LYS A 176 -1.61 28.19 -5.68
CA LYS A 176 -2.49 29.12 -4.95
C LYS A 176 -3.06 28.52 -3.65
N ARG A 177 -3.45 27.23 -3.68
CA ARG A 177 -3.93 26.51 -2.49
C ARG A 177 -2.82 26.27 -1.45
N LYS A 178 -1.62 25.88 -1.90
CA LYS A 178 -0.46 25.79 -1.00
C LYS A 178 -0.12 27.14 -0.38
N ARG A 179 -0.11 28.23 -1.14
CA ARG A 179 0.16 29.56 -0.59
C ARG A 179 -0.86 29.98 0.47
N MET A 180 -2.15 29.75 0.24
CA MET A 180 -3.19 30.03 1.26
C MET A 180 -3.00 29.19 2.53
N LEU A 181 -2.66 27.91 2.39
CA LEU A 181 -2.38 27.02 3.53
C LEU A 181 -1.12 27.40 4.34
N PHE A 182 -0.11 28.02 3.69
CA PHE A 182 1.15 28.40 4.34
C PHE A 182 1.21 29.87 4.79
N GLN A 183 0.23 30.70 4.44
CA GLN A 183 0.16 32.11 4.86
C GLN A 183 -0.67 32.34 6.14
N GLU A 184 -1.35 31.32 6.68
CA GLU A 184 -2.11 31.43 7.95
C GLU A 184 -1.26 31.17 9.21
N THR A 185 0.08 31.20 9.12
CA THR A 185 0.98 30.99 10.27
C THR A 185 1.94 32.14 10.55
N VAL A 186 1.58 33.36 10.16
CA VAL A 186 2.19 34.58 10.73
C VAL A 186 1.08 35.60 10.97
N VAL A 187 0.38 35.46 12.10
CA VAL A 187 0.23 36.41 13.22
C VAL A 187 -0.59 35.70 14.30
#